data_AF-X1IW95-F1
#
_entry.id   AF-X1IW95-F1
#
_cell.length_a   1.000
_cell.length_b   1.000
_cell.length_c   1.000
_cell.angle_alpha   90.00
_cell.angle_beta   90.00
_cell.angle_gamma   90.00
#
_symmetry.space_group_name_H-M   'P 1'
#
loop_
_entity.id
_entity.type
_entity.pdbx_description
1 polymer ?
#
loop_
_entity_poly.entity_id
_entity_poly.type
_entity_poly.pdbx_seq_one_letter_code
_entity_poly.pdbx_strand_id
1 'polypeptide(L)'
;GTVRMCIMGNDNQKPTEEELEEMKKLIAKSMEEGAKGLSLGLIYPPGSYAEIEELIEVCKLVAEYDGIVMVHMRNEQDKLLESIDEMVQVVRESKVRLHISHLKALGPKNWGKVTQALEKITTLREEGFEICFGQYPYAASCTGLKVVVPGWAYEGGEQGFQKRLNDKEEYEKVLAGVNKNIKARGGADKILIATVATKENTWMAGKNLKVISEKMNLEPGKTVLNILKVEGPSVVAVYFSISDQDVTTVMKNSLQTICTDGIMGS
;
A
#
# COMPACT_ATOMS: atom_id res chain seq x y z
N GLY A 1 5.61 -5.50 7.90
CA GLY A 1 4.89 -4.42 8.61
C GLY A 1 4.83 -4.71 10.09
N THR A 2 3.93 -5.60 10.51
CA THR A 2 3.75 -5.99 11.92
C THR A 2 5.03 -6.49 12.57
N VAL A 3 5.78 -7.38 11.91
CA VAL A 3 7.06 -7.90 12.41
C VAL A 3 8.07 -6.77 12.66
N ARG A 4 8.28 -5.86 11.69
CA ARG A 4 9.09 -4.65 11.89
C ARG A 4 8.60 -3.82 13.08
N MET A 5 7.29 -3.62 13.19
CA MET A 5 6.73 -2.84 14.29
C MET A 5 6.98 -3.47 15.67
N CYS A 6 6.95 -4.79 15.77
CA CYS A 6 7.25 -5.52 17.01
C CYS A 6 8.71 -5.39 17.44
N ILE A 7 9.65 -5.36 16.49
CA ILE A 7 11.09 -5.38 16.79
C ILE A 7 11.71 -3.98 16.79
N MET A 8 11.36 -3.15 15.81
CA MET A 8 11.99 -1.86 15.50
C MET A 8 11.04 -0.66 15.66
N GLY A 9 9.77 -0.89 15.99
CA GLY A 9 8.78 0.18 16.02
C GLY A 9 8.50 0.81 14.65
N ASN A 10 8.47 2.14 14.57
CA ASN A 10 8.13 2.90 13.36
C ASN A 10 9.32 3.66 12.77
N ASP A 11 10.52 3.15 13.01
CA ASP A 11 11.75 3.82 12.64
C ASP A 11 12.05 3.56 11.15
N ASN A 12 12.39 4.65 10.45
CA ASN A 12 12.70 4.64 9.03
C ASN A 12 14.18 4.36 8.80
N GLN A 13 14.60 3.15 9.13
CA GLN A 13 15.97 2.69 8.98
C GLN A 13 16.06 1.20 8.62
N LYS A 14 17.23 0.76 8.16
CA LYS A 14 17.55 -0.66 8.05
C LYS A 14 17.60 -1.31 9.44
N PRO A 15 17.15 -2.57 9.58
CA PRO A 15 17.41 -3.35 10.79
C PRO A 15 18.91 -3.54 10.99
N THR A 16 19.33 -3.56 12.24
CA THR A 16 20.61 -4.18 12.64
C THR A 16 20.57 -5.69 12.37
N GLU A 17 21.74 -6.34 12.37
CA GLU A 17 21.81 -7.81 12.21
C GLU A 17 21.01 -8.54 13.29
N GLU A 18 21.10 -8.08 14.55
CA GLU A 18 20.34 -8.66 15.67
C GLU A 18 18.83 -8.50 15.49
N GLU A 19 18.37 -7.31 15.10
CA GLU A 19 16.94 -7.07 14.83
C GLU A 19 16.42 -7.91 13.65
N LEU A 20 17.21 -8.06 12.58
CA LEU A 20 16.83 -8.89 11.45
C LEU A 20 16.68 -10.36 11.86
N GLU A 21 17.59 -10.87 12.70
CA GLU A 21 17.49 -12.23 13.23
C GLU A 21 16.29 -12.40 14.17
N GLU A 22 15.96 -11.42 15.02
CA GLU A 22 14.75 -11.45 15.83
C GLU A 22 13.47 -11.40 14.98
N MET A 23 13.45 -10.62 13.90
CA MET A 23 12.35 -10.62 12.93
C MET A 23 12.19 -12.00 12.27
N LYS A 24 13.30 -12.63 11.86
CA LYS A 24 13.29 -13.98 11.28
C LYS A 24 12.79 -15.02 12.28
N LYS A 25 13.21 -14.97 13.55
CA LYS A 25 12.70 -15.86 14.61
C LYS A 25 11.19 -15.72 14.80
N LEU A 26 10.66 -14.50 14.80
CA LEU A 26 9.22 -14.27 14.93
C LEU A 26 8.42 -14.84 13.75
N ILE A 27 8.96 -14.69 12.53
CA ILE A 27 8.37 -15.27 11.32
C ILE A 27 8.43 -16.79 11.38
N ALA A 28 9.59 -17.38 11.68
CA ALA A 28 9.78 -18.83 11.80
C ALA A 28 8.79 -19.43 12.79
N LYS A 29 8.71 -18.85 14.00
CA LYS A 29 7.74 -19.26 15.02
C LYS A 29 6.31 -19.21 14.49
N SER A 30 5.93 -18.17 13.75
CA SER A 30 4.58 -18.06 13.17
C SER A 30 4.32 -19.16 12.14
N MET A 31 5.31 -19.51 11.32
CA MET A 31 5.21 -20.61 10.35
C MET A 31 5.09 -21.97 11.05
N GLU A 32 5.89 -22.21 12.11
CA GLU A 32 5.82 -23.41 12.96
C GLU A 32 4.45 -23.55 13.65
N GLU A 33 3.86 -22.43 14.07
CA GLU A 33 2.51 -22.36 14.66
C GLU A 33 1.38 -22.52 13.63
N GLY A 34 1.71 -22.64 12.33
CA GLY A 34 0.78 -23.00 11.28
C GLY A 34 0.43 -21.90 10.28
N ALA A 35 1.10 -20.74 10.34
CA ALA A 35 0.97 -19.73 9.29
C ALA A 35 1.35 -20.32 7.92
N LYS A 36 0.63 -19.89 6.87
CA LYS A 36 0.84 -20.36 5.49
C LYS A 36 1.81 -19.49 4.69
N GLY A 37 2.37 -18.46 5.31
CA GLY A 37 3.19 -17.51 4.61
C GLY A 37 3.25 -16.14 5.29
N LEU A 38 3.68 -15.16 4.53
CA LEU A 38 3.94 -13.79 4.99
C LEU A 38 3.28 -12.78 4.06
N SER A 39 2.62 -11.77 4.62
CA SER A 39 2.14 -10.62 3.84
C SER A 39 3.09 -9.41 3.94
N LEU A 40 3.36 -8.78 2.81
CA LEU A 40 4.17 -7.56 2.69
C LEU A 40 3.29 -6.38 2.28
N GLY A 41 3.20 -5.35 3.13
CA GLY A 41 2.49 -4.10 2.84
C GLY A 41 3.46 -2.97 2.54
N LEU A 42 4.06 -2.96 1.34
CA LEU A 42 5.23 -2.12 1.04
C LEU A 42 4.86 -0.66 0.70
N ILE A 43 3.59 -0.35 0.49
CA ILE A 43 3.10 1.03 0.36
C ILE A 43 2.94 1.72 1.74
N TYR A 44 2.85 0.95 2.83
CA TYR A 44 2.50 1.48 4.16
C TYR A 44 3.68 1.44 5.13
N PRO A 45 3.97 2.53 5.84
CA PRO A 45 4.84 2.49 7.01
C PRO A 45 4.35 1.50 8.09
N PRO A 46 5.25 0.78 8.79
CA PRO A 46 6.71 0.78 8.59
C PRO A 46 7.19 -0.20 7.51
N GLY A 47 6.30 -0.94 6.85
CA GLY A 47 6.67 -1.89 5.79
C GLY A 47 7.32 -1.22 4.58
N SER A 48 6.94 0.01 4.27
CA SER A 48 7.52 0.82 3.19
C SER A 48 8.98 1.21 3.41
N TYR A 49 9.51 1.04 4.63
CA TYR A 49 10.91 1.34 4.95
C TYR A 49 11.85 0.16 4.69
N ALA A 50 11.30 -1.05 4.53
CA ALA A 50 12.10 -2.23 4.23
C ALA A 50 12.82 -2.07 2.89
N GLU A 51 14.11 -2.38 2.88
CA GLU A 51 14.93 -2.45 1.67
C GLU A 51 14.95 -3.86 1.10
N ILE A 52 15.41 -4.00 -0.14
CA ILE A 52 15.27 -5.24 -0.89
C ILE A 52 16.03 -6.40 -0.24
N GLU A 53 17.17 -6.15 0.40
CA GLU A 53 17.96 -7.17 1.09
C GLU A 53 17.18 -7.78 2.25
N GLU A 54 16.48 -6.94 3.03
CA GLU A 54 15.60 -7.41 4.11
C GLU A 54 14.45 -8.26 3.55
N LEU A 55 13.84 -7.81 2.45
CA LEU A 55 12.75 -8.56 1.79
C LEU A 55 13.24 -9.94 1.32
N ILE A 56 14.42 -10.00 0.71
CA ILE A 56 15.02 -11.26 0.24
C ILE A 56 15.24 -12.21 1.42
N GLU A 57 15.83 -11.74 2.52
CA GLU A 57 16.14 -12.59 3.68
C GLU A 57 14.89 -13.15 4.35
N VAL A 58 13.84 -12.33 4.56
CA VAL A 58 12.58 -12.85 5.13
C VAL A 58 11.84 -13.77 4.15
N CYS A 59 11.95 -13.53 2.84
CA CYS A 59 11.33 -14.39 1.84
C CYS A 59 12.03 -15.73 1.69
N LYS A 60 13.37 -15.79 1.82
CA LYS A 60 14.13 -17.06 1.87
C LYS A 60 13.63 -17.93 3.00
N LEU A 61 13.51 -17.34 4.21
CA LEU A 61 12.95 -18.04 5.36
C LEU A 61 11.56 -18.60 5.06
N VAL A 62 10.65 -17.80 4.51
CA VAL A 62 9.29 -18.26 4.17
C VAL A 62 9.33 -19.41 3.15
N ALA A 63 10.27 -19.39 2.20
CA ALA A 63 10.43 -20.45 1.21
C ALA A 63 10.88 -21.78 1.85
N GLU A 64 11.70 -21.76 2.91
CA GLU A 64 12.12 -22.97 3.64
C GLU A 64 10.93 -23.74 4.25
N TYR A 65 9.84 -23.04 4.57
CA TYR A 65 8.60 -23.62 5.10
C TYR A 65 7.56 -23.96 4.02
N ASP A 66 7.94 -23.93 2.73
CA ASP A 66 6.98 -24.00 1.62
C ASP A 66 5.86 -22.96 1.79
N GLY A 67 6.20 -21.74 2.22
CA GLY A 67 5.22 -20.66 2.41
C GLY A 67 4.88 -19.91 1.12
N ILE A 68 3.86 -19.05 1.21
CA ILE A 68 3.51 -18.08 0.15
C ILE A 68 3.75 -16.66 0.66
N VAL A 69 4.37 -15.81 -0.15
CA VAL A 69 4.46 -14.38 0.13
C VAL A 69 3.37 -13.65 -0.64
N MET A 70 2.48 -12.96 0.07
CA MET A 70 1.50 -12.05 -0.53
C MET A 70 2.00 -10.61 -0.44
N VAL A 71 2.00 -9.84 -1.53
CA VAL A 71 2.53 -8.47 -1.52
C VAL A 71 1.52 -7.44 -2.01
N HIS A 72 1.31 -6.40 -1.21
CA HIS A 72 0.87 -5.09 -1.68
C HIS A 72 2.13 -4.31 -2.02
N MET A 73 2.36 -4.16 -3.33
CA MET A 73 3.60 -3.59 -3.87
C MET A 73 3.83 -2.15 -3.42
N ARG A 74 5.11 -1.76 -3.44
CA ARG A 74 5.58 -0.46 -2.96
C ARG A 74 4.93 0.72 -3.69
N ASN A 75 4.71 0.57 -4.99
CA ASN A 75 4.04 1.57 -5.79
C ASN A 75 3.14 0.91 -6.85
N GLU A 76 1.92 1.42 -6.97
CA GLU A 76 0.96 1.00 -8.00
C GLU A 76 0.65 2.16 -8.98
N GLN A 77 1.43 3.24 -8.93
CA GLN A 77 1.28 4.46 -9.72
C GLN A 77 2.46 4.58 -10.71
N ASP A 78 3.21 5.68 -10.62
CA ASP A 78 4.28 6.03 -11.55
C ASP A 78 5.38 4.97 -11.59
N LYS A 79 5.65 4.31 -10.46
CA LYS A 79 6.68 3.27 -10.29
C LYS A 79 6.12 1.84 -10.24
N LEU A 80 4.99 1.58 -10.90
CA LEU A 80 4.37 0.26 -10.94
C LEU A 80 5.33 -0.81 -11.48
N LEU A 81 6.01 -0.55 -12.60
CA LEU A 81 6.86 -1.53 -13.26
C LEU A 81 8.13 -1.80 -12.44
N GLU A 82 8.70 -0.76 -11.84
CA GLU A 82 9.84 -0.86 -10.93
C GLU A 82 9.48 -1.64 -9.66
N SER A 83 8.24 -1.53 -9.17
CA SER A 83 7.78 -2.34 -8.04
C SER A 83 7.61 -3.82 -8.41
N ILE A 84 7.27 -4.12 -9.66
CA ILE A 84 7.26 -5.49 -10.16
C ILE A 84 8.69 -6.00 -10.32
N ASP A 85 9.61 -5.18 -10.83
CA ASP A 85 11.02 -5.53 -10.94
C ASP A 85 11.66 -5.83 -9.57
N GLU A 86 11.30 -5.06 -8.54
CA GLU A 86 11.67 -5.35 -7.14
C GLU A 86 11.20 -6.75 -6.72
N MET A 87 9.95 -7.10 -7.02
CA MET A 87 9.40 -8.42 -6.67
C MET A 87 9.98 -9.56 -7.52
N VAL A 88 10.30 -9.30 -8.80
CA VAL A 88 11.01 -10.24 -9.67
C VAL A 88 12.37 -10.59 -9.06
N GLN A 89 13.12 -9.60 -8.60
CA GLN A 89 14.40 -9.82 -7.93
C GLN A 89 14.22 -10.63 -6.63
N VAL A 90 13.27 -10.24 -5.76
CA VAL A 90 12.97 -10.99 -4.53
C VAL A 90 12.65 -12.45 -4.82
N VAL A 91 11.81 -12.74 -5.81
CA VAL A 91 11.45 -14.13 -6.18
C VAL A 91 12.65 -14.90 -6.73
N ARG A 92 13.45 -14.27 -7.59
CA ARG A 92 14.63 -14.93 -8.17
C ARG A 92 15.66 -15.31 -7.12
N GLU A 93 15.88 -14.46 -6.12
CA GLU A 93 16.89 -14.65 -5.07
C GLU A 93 16.41 -15.50 -3.90
N SER A 94 15.11 -15.43 -3.55
CA SER A 94 14.54 -16.19 -2.42
C SER A 94 13.91 -17.52 -2.83
N LYS A 95 13.55 -17.69 -4.11
CA LYS A 95 12.76 -18.81 -4.63
C LYS A 95 11.37 -18.96 -4.00
N VAL A 96 10.89 -17.92 -3.30
CA VAL A 96 9.58 -17.96 -2.66
C VAL A 96 8.45 -17.96 -3.69
N ARG A 97 7.32 -18.61 -3.33
CA ARG A 97 6.08 -18.49 -4.08
C ARG A 97 5.45 -17.12 -3.80
N LEU A 98 5.15 -16.35 -4.84
CA LEU A 98 4.69 -14.97 -4.71
C LEU A 98 3.26 -14.80 -5.22
N HIS A 99 2.48 -14.02 -4.49
CA HIS A 99 1.16 -13.57 -4.89
C HIS A 99 1.07 -12.03 -4.79
N ILE A 100 0.90 -11.34 -5.92
CA ILE A 100 0.65 -9.89 -5.91
C ILE A 100 -0.83 -9.66 -5.56
N SER A 101 -1.12 -8.99 -4.44
CA SER A 101 -2.46 -9.02 -3.79
C SER A 101 -3.62 -8.53 -4.66
N HIS A 102 -3.39 -7.46 -5.44
CA HIS A 102 -4.42 -6.81 -6.26
C HIS A 102 -3.73 -5.96 -7.34
N LEU A 103 -3.29 -6.60 -8.42
CA LEU A 103 -2.50 -5.96 -9.48
C LEU A 103 -3.30 -4.85 -10.17
N LYS A 104 -2.85 -3.60 -10.09
CA LYS A 104 -3.55 -2.46 -10.71
C LYS A 104 -2.60 -1.32 -11.07
N ALA A 105 -3.04 -0.47 -12.00
CA ALA A 105 -2.41 0.81 -12.29
C ALA A 105 -3.30 1.96 -11.79
N LEU A 106 -2.74 2.79 -10.92
CA LEU A 106 -3.43 3.90 -10.26
C LEU A 106 -3.10 5.24 -10.92
N GLY A 107 -4.15 6.00 -11.23
CA GLY A 107 -4.06 7.35 -11.77
C GLY A 107 -4.02 7.39 -13.30
N PRO A 108 -4.68 8.38 -13.95
CA PRO A 108 -4.80 8.43 -15.41
C PRO A 108 -3.48 8.34 -16.20
N LYS A 109 -2.38 8.88 -15.63
CA LYS A 109 -1.04 8.83 -16.24
C LYS A 109 -0.49 7.40 -16.38
N ASN A 110 -0.98 6.46 -15.57
CA ASN A 110 -0.44 5.11 -15.48
C ASN A 110 -1.33 4.05 -16.15
N TRP A 111 -2.51 4.44 -16.64
CA TRP A 111 -3.41 3.52 -17.31
C TRP A 111 -2.73 2.85 -18.52
N GLY A 112 -2.99 1.57 -18.71
CA GLY A 112 -2.36 0.72 -19.73
C GLY A 112 -1.04 0.07 -19.30
N LYS A 113 -0.35 0.58 -18.25
CA LYS A 113 0.88 -0.05 -17.73
C LYS A 113 0.68 -1.48 -17.23
N VAL A 114 -0.57 -1.87 -16.90
CA VAL A 114 -0.90 -3.24 -16.52
C VAL A 114 -0.53 -4.26 -17.60
N THR A 115 -0.52 -3.89 -18.88
CA THR A 115 -0.11 -4.81 -19.96
C THR A 115 1.36 -5.22 -19.81
N GLN A 116 2.24 -4.24 -19.60
CA GLN A 116 3.68 -4.47 -19.38
C GLN A 116 3.94 -5.19 -18.05
N ALA A 117 3.11 -4.91 -17.02
CA ALA A 117 3.15 -5.65 -15.76
C ALA A 117 2.85 -7.14 -15.97
N LEU A 118 1.81 -7.47 -16.73
CA LEU A 118 1.43 -8.84 -17.04
C LEU A 118 2.49 -9.56 -17.87
N GLU A 119 3.14 -8.88 -18.81
CA GLU A 119 4.28 -9.42 -19.56
C GLU A 119 5.41 -9.86 -18.63
N LYS A 120 5.86 -8.97 -17.72
CA LYS A 120 6.89 -9.29 -16.72
C LYS A 120 6.53 -10.49 -15.84
N ILE A 121 5.28 -10.55 -15.36
CA ILE A 121 4.79 -11.65 -14.53
C ILE A 121 4.76 -12.96 -15.33
N THR A 122 4.31 -12.91 -16.58
CA THR A 122 4.23 -14.08 -17.48
C THR A 122 5.63 -14.61 -17.78
N THR A 123 6.58 -13.73 -18.10
CA THR A 123 7.99 -14.12 -18.30
C THR A 123 8.57 -14.80 -17.06
N LEU A 124 8.34 -14.25 -15.87
CA LEU A 124 8.81 -14.88 -14.63
C LEU A 124 8.16 -16.26 -14.40
N ARG A 125 6.90 -16.42 -14.79
CA ARG A 125 6.20 -17.72 -14.74
C ARG A 125 6.79 -18.73 -15.73
N GLU A 126 7.13 -18.30 -16.94
CA GLU A 126 7.78 -19.12 -17.98
C GLU A 126 9.20 -19.54 -17.59
N GLU A 127 9.90 -18.74 -16.79
CA GLU A 127 11.19 -19.09 -16.17
C GLU A 127 11.06 -20.17 -15.07
N GLY A 128 9.85 -20.61 -14.74
CA GLY A 128 9.58 -21.69 -13.80
C GLY A 128 9.29 -21.24 -12.36
N PHE A 129 9.18 -19.93 -12.11
CA PHE A 129 8.84 -19.44 -10.78
C PHE A 129 7.33 -19.50 -10.50
N GLU A 130 6.98 -19.62 -9.22
CA GLU A 130 5.60 -19.59 -8.75
C GLU A 130 5.14 -18.19 -8.42
N ILE A 131 4.50 -17.55 -9.41
CA ILE A 131 3.90 -16.23 -9.26
C ILE A 131 2.46 -16.21 -9.79
N CYS A 132 1.57 -15.58 -9.03
CA CYS A 132 0.21 -15.25 -9.44
C CYS A 132 -0.20 -13.89 -8.85
N PHE A 133 -1.43 -13.44 -9.14
CA PHE A 133 -1.92 -12.19 -8.59
C PHE A 133 -3.43 -12.20 -8.39
N GLY A 134 -3.89 -11.37 -7.45
CA GLY A 134 -5.29 -11.05 -7.26
C GLY A 134 -5.73 -9.88 -8.16
N GLN A 135 -7.02 -9.85 -8.48
CA GLN A 135 -7.70 -8.67 -8.98
C GLN A 135 -9.17 -8.70 -8.56
N TYR A 136 -9.76 -7.52 -8.36
CA TYR A 136 -11.18 -7.33 -8.12
C TYR A 136 -11.85 -6.64 -9.33
N PRO A 137 -13.12 -6.94 -9.62
CA PRO A 137 -13.81 -6.46 -10.83
C PRO A 137 -14.40 -5.05 -10.67
N TYR A 138 -13.65 -4.10 -10.10
CA TYR A 138 -14.10 -2.73 -9.88
C TYR A 138 -13.00 -1.72 -10.22
N ALA A 139 -13.36 -0.59 -10.84
CA ALA A 139 -12.45 0.51 -11.13
C ALA A 139 -12.17 1.44 -9.92
N ALA A 140 -12.40 0.94 -8.70
CA ALA A 140 -12.21 1.69 -7.47
C ALA A 140 -11.45 0.85 -6.43
N SER A 141 -10.46 1.46 -5.78
CA SER A 141 -9.73 0.85 -4.65
C SER A 141 -10.22 1.39 -3.32
N CYS A 142 -10.09 0.64 -2.23
CA CYS A 142 -10.49 1.07 -0.89
C CYS A 142 -9.34 0.94 0.10
N THR A 143 -8.99 2.02 0.80
CA THR A 143 -7.93 2.01 1.81
C THR A 143 -8.05 3.22 2.75
N GLY A 144 -7.16 3.34 3.73
CA GLY A 144 -7.14 4.48 4.63
C GLY A 144 -6.77 5.78 3.91
N LEU A 145 -7.41 6.89 4.30
CA LEU A 145 -7.16 8.23 3.74
C LEU A 145 -5.68 8.62 3.81
N LYS A 146 -4.97 8.13 4.83
CA LYS A 146 -3.53 8.36 5.02
C LYS A 146 -2.66 8.00 3.82
N VAL A 147 -3.11 7.16 2.88
CA VAL A 147 -2.32 6.77 1.70
C VAL A 147 -2.00 7.95 0.77
N VAL A 148 -2.69 9.08 0.88
CA VAL A 148 -2.34 10.30 0.13
C VAL A 148 -1.25 11.14 0.82
N VAL A 149 -0.91 10.84 2.07
CA VAL A 149 0.17 11.50 2.80
C VAL A 149 1.51 10.82 2.45
N PRO A 150 2.61 11.59 2.25
CA PRO A 150 3.92 11.00 2.05
C PRO A 150 4.34 10.08 3.21
N GLY A 151 4.85 8.89 2.90
CA GLY A 151 5.18 7.87 3.91
C GLY A 151 6.10 8.36 5.02
N TRP A 152 7.11 9.19 4.70
CA TRP A 152 8.06 9.75 5.67
C TRP A 152 7.38 10.57 6.78
N ALA A 153 6.19 11.14 6.53
CA ALA A 153 5.47 11.93 7.52
C ALA A 153 5.01 11.08 8.72
N TYR A 154 4.95 9.75 8.56
CA TYR A 154 4.59 8.78 9.58
C TYR A 154 5.81 8.12 10.26
N GLU A 155 7.03 8.60 10.02
CA GLU A 155 8.18 8.20 10.84
C GLU A 155 7.93 8.57 12.31
N GLY A 156 8.13 7.62 13.22
CA GLY A 156 7.69 7.74 14.61
C GLY A 156 6.19 7.51 14.82
N GLY A 157 5.50 6.94 13.82
CA GLY A 157 4.09 6.58 13.87
C GLY A 157 3.14 7.77 13.88
N GLU A 158 1.92 7.55 14.38
CA GLU A 158 0.87 8.58 14.41
C GLU A 158 1.29 9.80 15.25
N GLN A 159 2.01 9.60 16.36
CA GLN A 159 2.52 10.71 17.16
C GLN A 159 3.54 11.56 16.39
N GLY A 160 4.43 10.92 15.62
CA GLY A 160 5.37 11.61 14.74
C GLY A 160 4.65 12.44 13.67
N PHE A 161 3.58 11.91 13.09
CA PHE A 161 2.74 12.63 12.15
C PHE A 161 2.05 13.84 12.79
N GLN A 162 1.39 13.66 13.94
CA GLN A 162 0.71 14.75 14.64
C GLN A 162 1.67 15.87 15.08
N LYS A 163 2.90 15.54 15.49
CA LYS A 163 3.96 16.52 15.78
C LYS A 163 4.29 17.36 14.54
N ARG A 164 4.50 16.71 13.38
CA ARG A 164 4.78 17.40 12.10
C ARG A 164 3.64 18.30 11.66
N LEU A 165 2.38 17.96 11.96
CA LEU A 165 1.24 18.82 11.67
C LEU A 165 1.18 20.10 12.54
N ASN A 166 1.96 20.18 13.62
CA ASN A 166 2.05 21.37 14.47
C ASN A 166 3.35 22.18 14.21
N ASP A 167 4.28 21.64 13.42
CA ASP A 167 5.46 22.38 12.95
C ASP A 167 5.16 23.02 11.58
N LYS A 168 5.48 24.30 11.43
CA LYS A 168 5.12 25.06 10.23
C LYS A 168 5.87 24.58 8.98
N GLU A 169 7.16 24.29 9.09
CA GLU A 169 7.97 23.92 7.93
C GLU A 169 7.63 22.50 7.48
N GLU A 170 7.51 21.58 8.43
CA GLU A 170 7.13 20.20 8.16
C GLU A 170 5.70 20.11 7.61
N TYR A 171 4.76 20.89 8.15
CA TYR A 171 3.39 20.94 7.63
C TYR A 171 3.35 21.30 6.14
N GLU A 172 4.10 22.32 5.70
CA GLU A 172 4.13 22.72 4.29
C GLU A 172 4.74 21.64 3.38
N LYS A 173 5.79 20.95 3.85
CA LYS A 173 6.36 19.79 3.12
C LYS A 173 5.34 18.65 2.99
N VAL A 174 4.64 18.33 4.07
CA VAL A 174 3.58 17.31 4.07
C VAL A 174 2.45 17.71 3.14
N LEU A 175 1.97 18.96 3.22
CA LEU A 175 0.90 19.49 2.39
C LEU A 175 1.24 19.43 0.90
N ALA A 176 2.46 19.81 0.52
CA ALA A 176 2.94 19.72 -0.86
C ALA A 176 2.87 18.27 -1.38
N GLY A 177 3.30 17.30 -0.57
CA GLY A 177 3.23 15.88 -0.90
C GLY A 177 1.79 15.36 -1.01
N VAL A 178 0.91 15.77 -0.10
CA VAL A 178 -0.53 15.43 -0.16
C VAL A 178 -1.16 15.95 -1.46
N ASN A 179 -0.93 17.22 -1.80
CA ASN A 179 -1.46 17.82 -3.03
C ASN A 179 -0.98 17.08 -4.28
N LYS A 180 0.30 16.71 -4.33
CA LYS A 180 0.87 15.89 -5.41
C LYS A 180 0.16 14.55 -5.53
N ASN A 181 -0.07 13.86 -4.42
CA ASN A 181 -0.69 12.53 -4.41
C ASN A 181 -2.19 12.57 -4.76
N ILE A 182 -2.92 13.59 -4.31
CA ILE A 182 -4.31 13.83 -4.74
C ILE A 182 -4.37 14.01 -6.27
N LYS A 183 -3.49 14.85 -6.83
CA LYS A 183 -3.42 15.07 -8.28
C LYS A 183 -3.08 13.78 -9.03
N ALA A 184 -2.10 13.01 -8.54
CA ALA A 184 -1.71 11.74 -9.14
C ALA A 184 -2.84 10.70 -9.18
N ARG A 185 -3.81 10.79 -8.26
CA ARG A 185 -5.02 9.94 -8.23
C ARG A 185 -6.17 10.47 -9.08
N GLY A 186 -5.98 11.56 -9.82
CA GLY A 186 -6.99 12.13 -10.71
C GLY A 186 -7.79 13.28 -10.11
N GLY A 187 -7.47 13.74 -8.89
CA GLY A 187 -8.11 14.90 -8.26
C GLY A 187 -8.98 14.56 -7.05
N ALA A 188 -9.47 15.61 -6.38
CA ALA A 188 -10.25 15.50 -5.14
C ALA A 188 -11.65 14.92 -5.35
N ASP A 189 -12.24 15.06 -6.54
CA ASP A 189 -13.51 14.45 -6.91
C ASP A 189 -13.43 12.92 -7.03
N LYS A 190 -12.21 12.36 -7.14
CA LYS A 190 -11.94 10.91 -7.23
C LYS A 190 -11.72 10.24 -5.89
N ILE A 191 -11.77 10.98 -4.78
CA ILE A 191 -11.53 10.46 -3.44
C ILE A 191 -12.84 10.60 -2.66
N LEU A 192 -13.49 9.50 -2.35
CA LEU A 192 -14.72 9.45 -1.54
C LEU A 192 -14.39 9.02 -0.13
N ILE A 193 -14.86 9.78 0.87
CA ILE A 193 -14.75 9.37 2.27
C ILE A 193 -15.84 8.34 2.56
N ALA A 194 -15.43 7.11 2.90
CA ALA A 194 -16.35 6.01 3.16
C ALA A 194 -16.80 6.01 4.62
N THR A 195 -15.85 6.12 5.54
CA THR A 195 -16.12 6.13 6.99
C THR A 195 -15.25 7.17 7.70
N VAL A 196 -15.75 7.62 8.84
CA VAL A 196 -15.08 8.51 9.80
C VAL A 196 -15.36 7.96 11.20
N ALA A 197 -14.52 8.31 12.17
CA ALA A 197 -14.63 7.83 13.55
C ALA A 197 -15.55 8.72 14.40
N THR A 198 -15.54 10.04 14.20
CA THR A 198 -16.29 10.97 15.06
C THR A 198 -17.73 11.19 14.59
N LYS A 199 -18.64 11.42 15.54
CA LYS A 199 -20.05 11.69 15.26
C LYS A 199 -20.21 13.00 14.50
N GLU A 200 -19.41 14.00 14.84
CA GLU A 200 -19.40 15.35 14.29
C GLU A 200 -19.08 15.35 12.80
N ASN A 201 -18.20 14.46 12.34
CA ASN A 201 -17.78 14.39 10.94
C ASN A 201 -18.56 13.37 10.09
N THR A 202 -19.58 12.69 10.65
CA THR A 202 -20.41 11.71 9.92
C THR A 202 -21.02 12.25 8.62
N TRP A 203 -21.23 13.57 8.53
CA TRP A 203 -21.70 14.22 7.30
C TRP A 203 -20.75 14.06 6.11
N MET A 204 -19.46 13.75 6.34
CA MET A 204 -18.44 13.52 5.31
C MET A 204 -18.61 12.16 4.61
N ALA A 205 -19.18 11.17 5.30
CA ALA A 205 -19.36 9.83 4.75
C ALA A 205 -20.22 9.85 3.48
N GLY A 206 -19.77 9.14 2.45
CA GLY A 206 -20.40 9.11 1.13
C GLY A 206 -20.17 10.35 0.27
N LYS A 207 -19.38 11.33 0.73
CA LYS A 207 -19.04 12.54 -0.06
C LYS A 207 -17.62 12.45 -0.59
N ASN A 208 -17.39 13.01 -1.78
CA ASN A 208 -16.05 13.16 -2.31
C ASN A 208 -15.31 14.34 -1.65
N LEU A 209 -13.98 14.29 -1.67
CA LEU A 209 -13.10 15.25 -1.03
C LEU A 209 -13.34 16.66 -1.57
N LYS A 210 -13.67 16.82 -2.86
CA LYS A 210 -14.02 18.13 -3.43
C LYS A 210 -15.22 18.77 -2.72
N VAL A 211 -16.32 18.03 -2.56
CA VAL A 211 -17.53 18.51 -1.86
C VAL A 211 -17.25 18.83 -0.39
N ILE A 212 -16.43 18.01 0.26
CA ILE A 212 -16.03 18.22 1.66
C ILE A 212 -15.19 19.50 1.79
N SER A 213 -14.20 19.68 0.91
CA SER A 213 -13.34 20.85 0.82
C SER A 213 -14.14 22.14 0.61
N GLU A 214 -15.10 22.14 -0.31
CA GLU A 214 -15.98 23.28 -0.56
C GLU A 214 -16.81 23.64 0.68
N LYS A 215 -17.39 22.66 1.38
CA LYS A 215 -18.17 22.90 2.60
C LYS A 215 -17.30 23.44 3.75
N MET A 216 -16.06 22.98 3.85
CA MET A 216 -15.11 23.43 4.88
C MET A 216 -14.41 24.75 4.51
N ASN A 217 -14.59 25.25 3.29
CA ASN A 217 -13.86 26.38 2.73
C ASN A 217 -12.34 26.21 2.83
N LEU A 218 -11.86 25.00 2.49
CA LEU A 218 -10.44 24.62 2.53
C LEU A 218 -10.03 23.97 1.21
N GLU A 219 -8.78 24.17 0.81
CA GLU A 219 -8.19 23.42 -0.31
C GLU A 219 -8.12 21.92 -0.02
N PRO A 220 -8.17 21.03 -1.04
CA PRO A 220 -8.19 19.58 -0.84
C PRO A 220 -7.07 19.02 0.04
N GLY A 221 -5.82 19.44 -0.15
CA GLY A 221 -4.73 18.96 0.69
C GLY A 221 -4.86 19.39 2.15
N LYS A 222 -5.29 20.65 2.40
CA LYS A 222 -5.55 21.15 3.76
C LYS A 222 -6.73 20.43 4.40
N THR A 223 -7.74 20.10 3.61
CA THR A 223 -8.92 19.33 4.03
C THR A 223 -8.49 17.94 4.51
N VAL A 224 -7.67 17.22 3.73
CA VAL A 224 -7.13 15.91 4.13
C VAL A 224 -6.37 16.01 5.45
N LEU A 225 -5.46 16.97 5.59
CA LEU A 225 -4.67 17.13 6.82
C LEU A 225 -5.55 17.50 8.03
N ASN A 226 -6.61 18.29 7.81
CA ASN A 226 -7.56 18.62 8.87
C ASN A 226 -8.37 17.38 9.31
N ILE A 227 -8.85 16.58 8.36
CA ILE A 227 -9.55 15.32 8.64
C ILE A 227 -8.63 14.38 9.42
N LEU A 228 -7.41 14.12 8.95
CA LEU A 228 -6.47 13.20 9.61
C LEU A 228 -6.01 13.71 10.98
N LYS A 229 -5.99 15.03 11.21
CA LYS A 229 -5.69 15.61 12.53
C LYS A 229 -6.78 15.30 13.57
N VAL A 230 -8.04 15.22 13.14
CA VAL A 230 -9.20 15.03 14.04
C VAL A 230 -9.59 13.55 14.15
N GLU A 231 -9.71 12.87 13.01
CA GLU A 231 -10.17 11.49 12.92
C GLU A 231 -9.06 10.46 13.12
N GLY A 232 -7.80 10.88 13.00
CA GLY A 232 -6.65 9.99 13.03
C GLY A 232 -6.60 9.03 11.82
N PRO A 233 -5.93 7.87 11.96
CA PRO A 233 -5.63 6.98 10.84
C PRO A 233 -6.81 6.10 10.39
N SER A 234 -7.93 6.11 11.11
CA SER A 234 -9.07 5.21 10.89
C SER A 234 -10.01 5.62 9.76
N VAL A 235 -9.78 6.78 9.14
CA VAL A 235 -10.62 7.26 8.03
C VAL A 235 -10.43 6.37 6.82
N VAL A 236 -11.49 5.73 6.34
CA VAL A 236 -11.48 4.93 5.11
C VAL A 236 -11.95 5.77 3.94
N ALA A 237 -11.29 5.59 2.79
CA ALA A 237 -11.63 6.26 1.56
C ALA A 237 -11.65 5.28 0.37
N VAL A 238 -12.53 5.56 -0.59
CA VAL A 238 -12.63 4.90 -1.88
C VAL A 238 -12.02 5.81 -2.95
N TYR A 239 -11.18 5.25 -3.81
CA TYR A 239 -10.42 5.97 -4.82
C TYR A 239 -10.82 5.50 -6.22
N PHE A 240 -11.45 6.39 -6.98
CA PHE A 240 -11.89 6.15 -8.36
C PHE A 240 -10.78 6.53 -9.36
N SER A 241 -9.66 5.81 -9.27
CA SER A 241 -8.43 6.14 -10.02
C SER A 241 -7.94 5.03 -10.95
N ILE A 242 -8.74 3.98 -11.16
CA ILE A 242 -8.41 2.82 -12.00
C ILE A 242 -9.21 2.91 -13.30
N SER A 243 -8.65 2.40 -14.40
CA SER A 243 -9.35 2.27 -15.69
C SER A 243 -10.13 0.95 -15.76
N ASP A 244 -11.40 0.99 -16.19
CA ASP A 244 -12.19 -0.22 -16.46
C ASP A 244 -11.54 -1.12 -17.53
N GLN A 245 -10.83 -0.51 -18.50
CA GLN A 245 -10.09 -1.23 -19.52
C GLN A 245 -8.91 -2.01 -18.91
N ASP A 246 -8.22 -1.42 -17.93
CA ASP A 246 -7.12 -2.08 -17.23
C ASP A 246 -7.65 -3.22 -16.36
N VAL A 247 -8.75 -3.00 -15.63
CA VAL A 247 -9.42 -4.06 -14.85
C VAL A 247 -9.77 -5.22 -15.77
N THR A 248 -10.44 -4.95 -16.91
CA THR A 248 -10.81 -5.98 -17.89
C THR A 248 -9.60 -6.73 -18.42
N THR A 249 -8.49 -6.03 -18.67
CA THR A 249 -7.25 -6.64 -19.18
C THR A 249 -6.65 -7.59 -18.16
N VAL A 250 -6.52 -7.15 -16.91
CA VAL A 250 -5.96 -7.96 -15.81
C VAL A 250 -6.86 -9.17 -15.50
N MET A 251 -8.18 -8.97 -15.46
CA MET A 251 -9.17 -10.02 -15.15
C MET A 251 -9.23 -11.15 -16.19
N LYS A 252 -8.74 -10.93 -17.41
CA LYS A 252 -8.70 -11.96 -18.48
C LYS A 252 -7.48 -12.87 -18.43
N ASN A 253 -6.47 -12.52 -17.63
CA ASN A 253 -5.23 -13.28 -17.57
C ASN A 253 -5.44 -14.59 -16.77
N SER A 254 -4.83 -15.69 -17.19
CA SER A 254 -5.00 -17.00 -16.55
C SER A 254 -4.30 -17.15 -15.20
N LEU A 255 -3.36 -16.26 -14.87
CA LEU A 255 -2.65 -16.22 -13.58
C LEU A 255 -3.41 -15.41 -12.51
N GLN A 256 -4.54 -14.83 -12.88
CA GLN A 256 -5.38 -14.05 -11.99
C GLN A 256 -6.17 -14.96 -11.03
N THR A 257 -6.39 -14.43 -9.83
CA THR A 257 -7.36 -14.94 -8.86
C THR A 257 -8.31 -13.81 -8.47
N ILE A 258 -9.58 -14.14 -8.16
CA ILE A 258 -10.56 -13.14 -7.77
C ILE A 258 -10.32 -12.76 -6.31
N CYS A 259 -10.19 -11.47 -6.02
CA CYS A 259 -10.12 -10.93 -4.67
C CYS A 259 -11.13 -9.79 -4.47
N THR A 260 -11.07 -9.16 -3.30
CA THR A 260 -11.82 -7.94 -2.96
C THR A 260 -10.86 -6.95 -2.29
N ASP A 261 -11.05 -5.65 -2.55
CA ASP A 261 -10.37 -4.57 -1.83
C ASP A 261 -11.20 -4.07 -0.63
N GLY A 262 -12.29 -4.76 -0.30
CA GLY A 262 -13.15 -4.39 0.81
C GLY A 262 -12.44 -4.54 2.14
N ILE A 263 -12.52 -3.50 2.99
CA ILE A 263 -12.09 -3.58 4.38
C ILE A 263 -13.25 -4.16 5.19
N MET A 264 -13.04 -5.34 5.79
CA MET A 264 -14.03 -6.00 6.64
C MET A 264 -14.06 -5.35 8.04
N GLY A 265 -15.26 -5.08 8.56
CA GLY A 265 -15.46 -4.57 9.92
C GLY A 265 -15.31 -3.06 10.11
N SER A 266 -15.31 -2.29 9.02
CA SER A 266 -15.31 -0.81 9.02
C SER A 266 -16.68 -0.21 9.29
#